data_AF-A0A1L7LKB3-F1
#
_entry.id   AF-A0A1L7LKB3-F1
#
_cell.length_a   1.000
_cell.length_b   1.000
_cell.length_c   1.000
_cell.angle_alpha   90.00
_cell.angle_beta   90.00
_cell.angle_gamma   90.00
#
_symmetry.space_group_name_H-M   'P 1'
#
loop_
_entity.id
_entity.type
_entity.pdbx_description
1 polymer ?
#
loop_
_entity_poly.entity_id
_entity_poly.type
_entity_poly.pdbx_seq_one_letter_code
_entity_poly.pdbx_strand_id
1 'polypeptide(L)'
;MLKKRMLESYTHRYEHFPAWLTILIACVMVILFFLLGQLGGGFLVGLLSVPFIVVKPEMANSFLILFFSISFVYFVALINFAWVKWYEKRSIASLGFFKKQWFLEILKGWGVGMGIFPLLFVDLSVWWCGVAGY
;
A
#
# COMPACT_ATOMS: atom_id res chain seq x y z
N MET A 1 24.51 -16.32 31.41
CA MET A 1 24.50 -16.16 29.94
C MET A 1 23.56 -15.02 29.57
N LEU A 2 24.10 -13.91 29.08
CA LEU A 2 23.35 -12.70 28.77
C LEU A 2 22.60 -12.94 27.43
N LYS A 3 21.30 -13.25 27.50
CA LYS A 3 20.45 -13.47 26.32
C LYS A 3 20.39 -12.17 25.52
N LYS A 4 21.24 -12.04 24.48
CA LYS A 4 21.26 -10.88 23.60
C LYS A 4 20.00 -10.90 22.72
N ARG A 5 18.95 -10.20 23.17
CA ARG A 5 17.71 -9.96 22.41
C ARG A 5 17.92 -9.25 21.06
N MET A 6 19.14 -8.77 20.79
CA MET A 6 19.49 -8.04 19.57
C MET A 6 19.58 -8.93 18.32
N LEU A 7 19.69 -10.25 18.49
CA LEU A 7 19.74 -11.25 17.41
C LEU A 7 18.48 -12.15 17.34
N GLU A 8 17.48 -11.89 18.21
CA GLU A 8 16.24 -12.66 18.18
C GLU A 8 15.41 -12.14 17.01
N SER A 9 15.48 -12.86 15.89
CA SER A 9 14.74 -12.54 14.69
C SER A 9 13.24 -12.46 15.01
N TYR A 10 12.61 -11.34 14.63
CA TYR A 10 11.15 -11.19 14.74
C TYR A 10 10.39 -12.26 13.94
N THR A 11 11.07 -12.98 13.03
CA THR A 11 10.50 -14.07 12.23
C THR A 11 10.67 -15.47 12.85
N HIS A 12 10.98 -15.60 14.15
CA HIS A 12 11.05 -16.90 14.83
C HIS A 12 9.80 -17.78 14.62
N ARG A 13 8.62 -17.18 14.43
CA ARG A 13 7.38 -17.93 14.15
C ARG A 13 7.35 -18.55 12.75
N TYR A 14 8.04 -17.95 11.79
CA TYR A 14 8.09 -18.41 10.40
C TYR A 14 9.30 -19.31 10.12
N GLU A 15 10.30 -19.37 11.02
CA GLU A 15 11.47 -20.25 10.90
C GLU A 15 11.13 -21.75 10.96
N HIS A 16 9.98 -22.12 11.53
CA HIS A 16 9.56 -23.52 11.57
C HIS A 16 9.10 -24.07 10.22
N PHE A 17 8.79 -23.19 9.27
CA PHE A 17 8.31 -23.59 7.96
C PHE A 17 9.44 -23.58 6.93
N PRO A 18 9.48 -24.58 6.03
CA PRO A 18 10.47 -24.61 4.96
C PRO A 18 10.33 -23.39 4.03
N ALA A 19 11.44 -22.91 3.48
CA ALA A 19 11.51 -21.63 2.74
C ALA A 19 10.52 -21.52 1.56
N TRP A 20 10.24 -22.62 0.86
CA TRP A 20 9.24 -22.64 -0.22
C TRP A 20 7.80 -22.34 0.25
N LEU A 21 7.45 -22.71 1.49
CA LEU A 21 6.11 -22.64 2.03
C LEU A 21 5.84 -21.24 2.59
N THR A 22 6.85 -20.60 3.18
CA THR A 22 6.75 -19.21 3.62
C THR A 22 6.56 -18.26 2.44
N ILE A 23 7.19 -18.53 1.29
CA ILE A 23 6.98 -17.78 0.04
C ILE A 23 5.54 -17.96 -0.47
N LEU A 24 5.03 -19.20 -0.48
CA LEU A 24 3.66 -19.47 -0.93
C LEU A 24 2.62 -18.80 -0.03
N ILE A 25 2.81 -18.86 1.30
CA ILE A 25 1.96 -18.14 2.27
C ILE A 25 2.02 -16.64 2.02
N ALA A 26 3.20 -16.06 1.79
CA ALA A 26 3.32 -14.63 1.52
C ALA A 26 2.52 -14.21 0.27
N CYS A 27 2.60 -14.98 -0.82
CA CYS A 27 1.79 -14.73 -2.01
C CYS A 27 0.28 -14.80 -1.73
N VAL A 28 -0.17 -15.83 -1.00
CA VAL A 28 -1.59 -15.99 -0.64
C VAL A 28 -2.06 -14.83 0.24
N MET A 29 -1.24 -14.38 1.19
CA MET A 29 -1.56 -13.24 2.06
C MET A 29 -1.71 -11.94 1.26
N VAL A 30 -0.82 -11.68 0.30
CA VAL A 30 -0.91 -10.50 -0.58
C VAL A 30 -2.22 -10.51 -1.37
N ILE A 31 -2.59 -11.65 -1.95
CA ILE A 31 -3.85 -11.81 -2.69
C ILE A 31 -5.06 -11.56 -1.78
N LEU A 32 -5.05 -12.11 -0.56
CA LEU A 32 -6.11 -11.90 0.42
C LEU A 32 -6.26 -10.43 0.80
N PHE A 33 -5.18 -9.70 1.05
CA PHE A 33 -5.26 -8.27 1.40
C PHE A 33 -5.79 -7.42 0.25
N PHE A 34 -5.43 -7.74 -1.00
CA PHE A 34 -6.00 -7.06 -2.16
C PHE A 34 -7.49 -7.35 -2.33
N LEU A 35 -7.92 -8.60 -2.18
CA LEU A 35 -9.33 -8.98 -2.23
C LEU A 35 -10.15 -8.28 -1.15
N LEU A 36 -9.70 -8.33 0.10
CA LEU A 36 -10.40 -7.70 1.22
C LEU A 36 -10.43 -6.17 1.09
N GLY A 37 -9.33 -5.56 0.62
CA GLY A 37 -9.27 -4.13 0.35
C GLY A 37 -10.16 -3.69 -0.80
N GLN A 38 -10.28 -4.51 -1.86
CA GLN A 38 -11.17 -4.25 -2.98
C GLN A 38 -12.64 -4.37 -2.57
N LEU A 39 -12.99 -5.40 -1.79
CA LEU A 39 -14.35 -5.57 -1.27
C LEU A 39 -14.72 -4.41 -0.34
N GLY A 40 -13.87 -4.05 0.61
CA GLY A 40 -14.13 -2.96 1.55
C GLY A 40 -14.20 -1.59 0.87
N GLY A 41 -13.17 -1.25 0.10
CA GLY A 41 -13.09 0.05 -0.59
C GLY A 41 -14.10 0.19 -1.72
N GLY A 42 -14.37 -0.88 -2.46
CA GLY A 42 -15.38 -0.93 -3.51
C GLY A 42 -16.79 -0.83 -2.98
N PHE A 43 -17.11 -1.51 -1.87
CA PHE A 43 -18.43 -1.41 -1.24
C PHE A 43 -18.70 0.01 -0.74
N LEU A 44 -17.72 0.65 -0.09
CA LEU A 44 -17.87 1.99 0.44
C LEU A 44 -18.05 3.05 -0.67
N VAL A 45 -17.23 2.97 -1.72
CA VAL A 45 -17.33 3.87 -2.88
C VAL A 45 -18.63 3.61 -3.64
N GLY A 46 -19.00 2.34 -3.82
CA GLY A 46 -20.27 1.95 -4.45
C GLY A 46 -21.47 2.55 -3.74
N LEU A 47 -21.56 2.40 -2.41
CA LEU A 47 -22.67 2.95 -1.62
C LEU A 47 -22.72 4.48 -1.67
N LEU A 48 -21.56 5.15 -1.55
CA LEU A 48 -21.49 6.61 -1.56
C LEU A 48 -21.76 7.21 -2.94
N SER A 49 -21.50 6.44 -4.01
CA SER A 49 -21.66 6.87 -5.39
C SER A 49 -23.09 6.88 -5.92
N VAL A 50 -24.00 6.09 -5.32
CA VAL A 50 -25.40 5.95 -5.75
C VAL A 50 -26.08 7.32 -5.99
N PRO A 51 -26.05 8.29 -5.05
CA PRO A 51 -26.68 9.60 -5.28
C PRO A 51 -25.97 10.42 -6.38
N PHE A 52 -24.66 10.27 -6.56
CA PHE A 52 -23.90 11.02 -7.57
C PHE A 52 -24.21 10.57 -8.99
N ILE A 53 -24.39 9.26 -9.19
CA ILE A 53 -24.76 8.68 -10.50
C ILE A 53 -26.14 9.18 -10.95
N VAL A 54 -27.08 9.33 -10.01
CA VAL A 54 -28.45 9.78 -10.30
C VAL A 54 -28.51 11.27 -10.68
N VAL A 55 -27.66 12.11 -10.08
CA VAL A 55 -27.71 13.57 -10.30
C VAL A 55 -26.91 14.00 -11.54
N LYS A 56 -25.74 13.39 -11.81
CA LYS A 56 -24.87 13.76 -12.95
C LYS A 56 -24.13 12.55 -13.54
N PRO A 57 -24.76 11.79 -14.46
CA PRO A 57 -24.16 10.57 -15.00
C PRO A 57 -22.91 10.83 -15.85
N GLU A 58 -22.82 11.98 -16.52
CA GLU A 58 -21.73 12.30 -17.47
C GLU A 58 -20.36 12.47 -16.79
N MET A 59 -20.30 13.07 -15.59
CA MET A 59 -19.07 13.20 -14.81
C MET A 59 -18.85 12.06 -13.80
N ALA A 60 -19.86 11.20 -13.60
CA ALA A 60 -19.80 10.16 -12.60
C ALA A 60 -18.68 9.15 -12.90
N ASN A 61 -18.50 8.74 -14.16
CA ASN A 61 -17.57 7.65 -14.48
C ASN A 61 -16.10 8.00 -14.14
N SER A 62 -15.61 9.15 -14.59
CA SER A 62 -14.23 9.60 -14.31
C SER A 62 -14.00 9.83 -12.82
N PHE A 63 -14.99 10.40 -12.12
CA PHE A 63 -14.93 10.62 -10.68
C PHE A 63 -14.89 9.28 -9.91
N LEU A 64 -15.71 8.31 -10.32
CA LEU A 64 -15.78 7.00 -9.68
C LEU A 64 -14.50 6.21 -9.82
N ILE A 65 -13.87 6.23 -11.00
CA ILE A 65 -12.60 5.54 -11.23
C ILE A 65 -11.50 6.11 -10.32
N LEU A 66 -11.41 7.44 -10.20
CA LEU A 66 -10.43 8.09 -9.33
C LEU A 66 -10.67 7.79 -7.86
N PHE A 67 -11.92 7.94 -7.39
CA PHE A 67 -12.27 7.67 -6.00
C PHE A 67 -12.14 6.19 -5.63
N PHE A 68 -12.48 5.29 -6.55
CA PHE A 68 -12.27 3.85 -6.37
C PHE A 68 -10.77 3.53 -6.23
N SER A 69 -9.92 4.11 -7.07
CA SER A 69 -8.47 3.88 -7.02
C SER A 69 -7.85 4.36 -5.72
N ILE A 70 -8.23 5.56 -5.26
CA ILE A 70 -7.73 6.14 -4.00
C ILE A 70 -8.27 5.34 -2.80
N SER A 71 -9.56 5.00 -2.81
CA SER A 71 -10.19 4.18 -1.77
C SER A 71 -9.55 2.80 -1.68
N PHE A 72 -9.29 2.14 -2.81
CA PHE A 72 -8.64 0.84 -2.86
C PHE A 72 -7.26 0.87 -2.18
N VAL A 73 -6.39 1.81 -2.55
CA VAL A 73 -5.06 1.94 -1.94
C VAL A 73 -5.18 2.23 -0.43
N TYR A 74 -6.11 3.09 -0.04
CA TYR A 74 -6.35 3.44 1.35
C TYR A 74 -6.84 2.25 2.19
N PHE A 75 -7.83 1.49 1.70
CA PHE A 75 -8.38 0.34 2.41
C PHE A 75 -7.39 -0.82 2.49
N VAL A 76 -6.65 -1.11 1.43
CA VAL A 76 -5.57 -2.11 1.46
C VAL A 76 -4.52 -1.74 2.52
N ALA A 77 -4.12 -0.46 2.59
CA ALA A 77 -3.18 0.02 3.60
C ALA A 77 -3.75 -0.12 5.03
N LEU A 78 -5.01 0.23 5.26
CA LEU A 78 -5.67 0.09 6.55
C LEU A 78 -5.76 -1.37 7.01
N ILE A 79 -6.12 -2.28 6.11
CA ILE A 79 -6.22 -3.72 6.42
C ILE A 79 -4.84 -4.28 6.77
N ASN A 80 -3.80 -3.93 6.00
CA ASN A 80 -2.43 -4.32 6.31
C ASN A 80 -2.00 -3.77 7.68
N PHE A 81 -2.32 -2.52 7.98
CA PHE A 81 -1.99 -1.91 9.27
C PHE A 81 -2.74 -2.57 10.43
N ALA A 82 -4.02 -2.88 10.25
CA ALA A 82 -4.84 -3.61 11.21
C ALA A 82 -4.30 -5.03 11.44
N TRP A 83 -3.89 -5.71 10.37
CA TRP A 83 -3.26 -7.03 10.44
C TRP A 83 -1.96 -7.01 11.25
N VAL A 84 -1.03 -6.12 10.93
CA VAL A 84 0.24 -5.98 11.67
C VAL A 84 -0.01 -5.64 13.15
N LYS A 85 -1.02 -4.81 13.43
CA LYS A 85 -1.37 -4.42 14.80
C LYS A 85 -1.99 -5.57 15.60
N TRP A 86 -2.92 -6.33 15.02
CA TRP A 86 -3.64 -7.40 15.73
C TRP A 86 -2.94 -8.76 15.70
N TYR A 87 -2.42 -9.18 14.55
CA TYR A 87 -1.83 -10.51 14.37
C TYR A 87 -0.36 -10.56 14.78
N GLU A 88 0.44 -9.56 14.35
CA GLU A 88 1.86 -9.50 14.70
C GLU A 88 2.11 -8.83 16.05
N LYS A 89 1.09 -8.23 16.67
CA LYS A 89 1.17 -7.46 17.95
C LYS A 89 2.35 -6.49 17.97
N ARG A 90 2.73 -5.97 16.81
CA ARG A 90 3.91 -5.11 16.67
C ARG A 90 3.51 -3.68 17.02
N SER A 91 4.28 -3.02 17.89
CA SER A 91 4.04 -1.61 18.18
C SER A 91 4.31 -0.77 16.93
N ILE A 92 3.41 0.17 16.65
CA ILE A 92 3.52 1.14 15.52
C ILE A 92 4.85 1.92 15.61
N ALA A 93 5.41 2.02 16.81
CA ALA A 93 6.73 2.61 17.07
C ALA A 93 7.89 1.86 16.42
N SER A 94 7.82 0.54 16.31
CA SER A 94 8.87 -0.25 15.64
C SER A 94 8.83 -0.17 14.11
N LEU A 95 7.73 0.34 13.53
CA LEU A 95 7.62 0.60 12.09
C LEU A 95 8.30 1.92 11.67
N GLY A 96 8.94 2.65 12.61
CA GLY A 96 9.66 3.89 12.32
C GLY A 96 8.84 5.17 12.50
N PHE A 97 7.56 5.07 12.84
CA PHE A 97 6.67 6.22 13.01
C PHE A 97 6.85 7.00 14.33
N PHE A 98 7.68 6.53 15.27
CA PHE A 98 7.90 7.17 16.59
C PHE A 98 9.20 7.99 16.68
N LYS A 99 9.62 8.63 15.60
CA LYS A 99 10.62 9.69 15.68
C LYS A 99 9.93 11.02 16.00
N LYS A 100 10.58 11.88 16.78
CA LYS A 100 10.13 13.21 17.22
C LYS A 100 9.59 14.13 16.09
N GLN A 101 9.78 13.76 14.83
CA GLN A 101 9.40 14.48 13.61
C GLN A 101 8.82 13.57 12.51
N TRP A 102 8.07 12.52 12.87
CA TRP A 102 7.56 11.51 11.92
C TRP A 102 6.86 12.09 10.68
N PHE A 103 6.02 13.12 10.88
CA PHE A 103 5.29 13.79 9.80
C PHE A 103 6.23 14.52 8.83
N LEU A 104 7.31 15.13 9.32
CA LEU A 104 8.31 15.80 8.49
C LEU A 104 9.14 14.80 7.68
N GLU A 105 9.41 13.62 8.22
CA GLU A 105 10.11 12.57 7.47
C GLU A 105 9.21 11.99 6.36
N ILE A 106 7.92 11.77 6.64
CA ILE A 106 6.93 11.37 5.62
C ILE A 106 6.78 12.45 4.55
N LEU A 107 6.67 13.72 4.95
CA LEU A 107 6.50 14.84 4.01
C LEU A 107 7.75 15.03 3.14
N LYS A 108 8.96 14.84 3.70
CA LYS A 108 10.21 14.83 2.94
C LYS A 108 10.24 13.66 1.95
N GLY A 109 9.89 12.45 2.39
CA GLY A 109 9.83 11.27 1.52
C GLY A 109 8.81 11.44 0.39
N TRP A 110 7.66 12.02 0.69
CA TRP A 110 6.63 12.34 -0.30
C TRP A 110 7.10 13.40 -1.29
N GLY A 111 7.76 14.47 -0.82
CA GLY A 111 8.35 15.48 -1.70
C GLY A 111 9.43 14.93 -2.62
N VAL A 112 10.31 14.05 -2.10
CA VAL A 112 11.32 13.36 -2.91
C VAL A 112 10.66 12.43 -3.93
N GLY A 113 9.68 11.63 -3.52
CA GLY A 113 8.93 10.76 -4.43
C GLY A 113 8.21 11.53 -5.53
N MET A 114 7.59 12.65 -5.17
CA MET A 114 6.91 13.52 -6.13
C MET A 114 7.88 14.24 -7.07
N GLY A 115 9.14 14.48 -6.65
CA GLY A 115 10.19 15.00 -7.51
C GLY A 115 10.76 13.97 -8.49
N ILE A 116 10.90 12.71 -8.06
CA ILE A 116 11.42 11.62 -8.91
C ILE A 116 10.38 11.16 -9.94
N PHE A 117 9.10 11.16 -9.58
CA PHE A 117 8.02 10.72 -10.45
C PHE A 117 8.02 11.41 -11.83
N PRO A 118 8.05 12.74 -11.97
CA PRO A 118 8.11 13.40 -13.27
C PRO A 118 9.43 13.17 -14.02
N LEU A 119 10.56 13.00 -13.31
CA LEU A 119 11.84 12.69 -13.95
C LEU A 119 11.79 11.34 -14.67
N LEU A 120 11.18 10.33 -14.05
CA LEU A 120 10.97 9.02 -14.68
C LEU A 120 10.03 9.09 -15.89
N PHE A 121 9.00 9.94 -15.86
CA PHE A 121 8.13 10.14 -17.01
C PHE A 121 8.86 10.82 -18.17
N VAL A 122 9.76 11.77 -17.88
CA VAL A 122 10.61 12.40 -18.90
C VAL A 122 11.59 11.40 -19.48
N ASP A 123 12.29 10.62 -18.66
CA ASP A 123 13.22 9.59 -19.14
C ASP A 123 12.49 8.51 -19.96
N LEU A 124 11.33 8.04 -19.49
CA LEU A 124 10.53 7.04 -20.20
C LEU A 124 9.99 7.60 -21.53
N SER A 125 9.57 8.86 -21.57
CA SER A 125 9.09 9.50 -22.81
C SER A 125 10.21 9.78 -23.81
N VAL A 126 11.41 10.14 -23.36
CA VAL A 126 12.61 10.28 -24.20
C VAL A 126 13.05 8.93 -24.74
N TRP A 127 13.04 7.89 -23.91
CA TRP A 127 13.36 6.53 -24.34
C TRP A 127 12.31 5.99 -25.32
N TRP A 128 11.03 6.27 -25.07
CA TRP A 128 9.93 5.92 -25.97
C TRP A 128 10.03 6.65 -27.31
N CYS A 129 10.40 7.93 -27.31
CA CYS A 129 10.63 8.71 -28.53
C CYS A 129 11.88 8.24 -29.31
N GLY A 130 12.92 7.78 -28.60
CA GLY A 130 14.12 7.22 -29.22
C GLY A 130 13.93 5.81 -29.80
N VAL A 131 13.00 5.00 -29.24
CA VAL A 131 12.66 3.66 -29.76
C VAL A 131 11.58 3.74 -30.84
N ALA A 132 10.61 4.64 -30.72
CA ALA A 132 9.64 4.97 -31.76
C ALA A 132 10.23 6.02 -32.70
N GLY A 133 11.26 5.63 -33.46
CA GLY A 133 11.93 6.50 -34.41
C GLY A 133 10.95 7.18 -35.37
N TYR A 134 10.83 8.50 -35.20
CA TYR A 134 10.53 9.47 -36.24
C TYR A 134 11.76 10.35 -36.41
#